data_AF-A0A933CHY6-F1
#
_entry.id   AF-A0A933CHY6-F1
#
_cell.length_a   1.000
_cell.length_b   1.000
_cell.length_c   1.000
_cell.angle_alpha   90.00
_cell.angle_beta   90.00
_cell.angle_gamma   90.00
#
_symmetry.space_group_name_H-M   'P 1'
#
loop_
_entity.id
_entity.type
_entity.pdbx_description
1 polymer ?
#
loop_
_entity_poly.entity_id
_entity_poly.type
_entity_poly.pdbx_seq_one_letter_code
_entity_poly.pdbx_strand_id
1 'polypeptide(L)'
;MTMTLAQYRRRLRLAVVIAVVFGLAYLLWHTLIPGGSLTVTTDLVHPAPFVSEPKPQGRLADDITDDAGRTLSPLIHHPLYLDLTPPSRFDRVRMTVRYLNTGHGQIELGALASSLDEQYAADVVEQRLIDTLPWSRVESNGLVLLQRVRRYDSIDAFLRKPPDRRAVAATDNAVVFPTRLDIPAGGDSRTIEVSLRGQHRLITYADGAPLALSFIVQDMNRETGEDPVIVSVYRLGESKPLTRVTLDDDGNIGSDQHSSKLRTVSASLSNPAAGAYQIEFTASADIFIRKIVTRQTKLVFAEKIYLGDLIGYSDNIRPRTVIASGRRLIARTAHTISLQTLAFDGNTLIVDEPNTRFMRDLAGGPAGTAVRVPKGDLLLETDGVFALTPGDLFEPLPYRIQWDTAAAELQRRGIEYVLARYHPPQTVDGLTEASAEFDLRRLALTRDGDYRFVIGAPGIDESQQEVRIASVAFTLLREPLGFGNLRSSLAQMFEPPVSASLILPDGHSFGERLP
;
A
#
# COMPACT_ATOMS: atom_id res chain seq x y z
N MET A 1 -53.44 54.16 -7.72
CA MET A 1 -52.69 54.01 -6.45
C MET A 1 -51.21 54.15 -6.76
N THR A 2 -50.64 55.34 -6.57
CA THR A 2 -49.22 55.61 -6.76
C THR A 2 -48.46 55.18 -5.51
N MET A 3 -47.58 54.17 -5.63
CA MET A 3 -46.66 53.82 -4.54
C MET A 3 -45.80 55.04 -4.18
N THR A 4 -45.72 55.37 -2.90
CA THR A 4 -44.83 56.45 -2.47
C THR A 4 -43.37 56.02 -2.66
N LEU A 5 -42.47 56.98 -2.94
CA LEU A 5 -41.03 56.71 -3.12
C LEU A 5 -40.45 55.93 -1.90
N ALA A 6 -40.97 56.18 -0.71
CA ALA A 6 -40.61 55.45 0.51
C ALA A 6 -41.02 53.97 0.49
N GLN A 7 -42.22 53.65 -0.02
CA GLN A 7 -42.67 52.26 -0.19
C GLN A 7 -41.83 51.54 -1.25
N TYR A 8 -41.48 52.21 -2.34
CA TYR A 8 -40.63 51.64 -3.39
C TYR A 8 -39.23 51.27 -2.85
N ARG A 9 -38.57 52.20 -2.14
CA ARG A 9 -37.27 51.96 -1.50
C ARG A 9 -37.30 50.80 -0.49
N ARG A 10 -38.38 50.66 0.30
CA ARG A 10 -38.55 49.54 1.24
C ARG A 10 -38.69 48.20 0.52
N ARG A 11 -39.48 48.13 -0.55
CA ARG A 11 -39.63 46.90 -1.35
C ARG A 11 -38.32 46.51 -2.04
N LEU A 12 -37.59 47.47 -2.59
CA LEU A 12 -36.29 47.21 -3.22
C LEU A 12 -35.26 46.68 -2.19
N ARG A 13 -35.17 47.31 -1.00
CA ARG A 13 -34.28 46.83 0.08
C ARG A 13 -34.64 45.41 0.51
N LEU A 14 -35.94 45.12 0.68
CA LEU A 14 -36.40 43.78 1.03
C LEU A 14 -36.03 42.76 -0.06
N ALA A 15 -36.23 43.09 -1.34
CA ALA A 15 -35.86 42.23 -2.46
C ALA A 15 -34.35 41.92 -2.48
N VAL A 16 -33.50 42.93 -2.22
CA VAL A 16 -32.04 42.74 -2.13
C VAL A 16 -31.67 41.83 -0.94
N VAL A 17 -32.25 42.06 0.25
CA VAL A 17 -31.99 41.21 1.42
C VAL A 17 -32.42 39.77 1.14
N ILE A 18 -33.60 39.57 0.56
CA ILE A 18 -34.09 38.24 0.18
C ILE A 18 -33.14 37.59 -0.82
N ALA A 19 -32.70 38.31 -1.86
CA ALA A 19 -31.76 37.79 -2.85
C ALA A 19 -30.42 37.39 -2.22
N VAL A 20 -29.88 38.18 -1.28
CA VAL A 20 -28.66 37.84 -0.54
C VAL A 20 -28.87 36.61 0.34
N VAL A 21 -29.99 36.52 1.06
CA VAL A 21 -30.31 35.35 1.91
C VAL A 21 -30.47 34.09 1.06
N PHE A 22 -31.16 34.17 -0.08
CA PHE A 22 -31.27 33.03 -0.99
C PHE A 22 -29.92 32.66 -1.60
N GLY A 23 -29.10 33.64 -1.98
CA GLY A 23 -27.74 33.40 -2.47
C GLY A 23 -26.86 32.70 -1.42
N LEU A 24 -26.91 33.16 -0.17
CA LEU A 24 -26.21 32.52 0.94
C LEU A 24 -26.76 31.12 1.24
N ALA A 25 -28.08 30.93 1.26
CA ALA A 25 -28.70 29.63 1.47
C ALA A 25 -28.35 28.64 0.34
N TYR A 26 -28.28 29.12 -0.90
CA TYR A 26 -27.84 28.34 -2.06
C TYR A 26 -26.38 27.91 -1.93
N LEU A 27 -25.47 28.84 -1.63
CA LEU A 27 -24.06 28.53 -1.39
C LEU A 27 -23.91 27.55 -0.21
N LEU A 28 -24.61 27.82 0.89
CA LEU A 28 -24.64 26.96 2.06
C LEU A 28 -25.16 25.56 1.70
N TRP A 29 -26.19 25.44 0.87
CA TRP A 29 -26.72 24.14 0.41
C TRP A 29 -25.68 23.35 -0.39
N HIS A 30 -24.95 24.02 -1.29
CA HIS A 30 -23.91 23.40 -2.10
C HIS A 30 -22.64 23.07 -1.32
N THR A 31 -22.31 23.81 -0.26
CA THR A 31 -21.19 23.49 0.64
C THR A 31 -21.58 22.44 1.69
N LEU A 32 -22.81 22.49 2.21
CA LEU A 32 -23.29 21.61 3.28
C LEU A 32 -23.78 20.26 2.79
N ILE A 33 -24.10 20.09 1.50
CA ILE A 33 -24.44 18.79 0.89
C ILE A 33 -25.34 17.97 1.85
N PRO A 34 -26.56 18.47 2.15
CA PRO A 34 -27.34 18.00 3.30
C PRO A 34 -27.77 16.53 3.17
N GLY A 35 -27.84 16.01 1.94
CA GLY A 35 -28.07 14.58 1.69
C GLY A 35 -26.91 13.67 2.12
N GLY A 36 -25.76 14.23 2.50
CA GLY A 36 -24.60 13.47 2.97
C GLY A 36 -23.81 12.74 1.88
N SER A 37 -24.18 12.93 0.60
CA SER A 37 -23.51 12.28 -0.53
C SER A 37 -23.13 13.29 -1.61
N LEU A 38 -21.89 13.20 -2.10
CA LEU A 38 -21.39 13.97 -3.24
C LEU A 38 -20.64 13.02 -4.18
N THR A 39 -21.05 12.99 -5.44
CA THR A 39 -20.32 12.25 -6.48
C THR A 39 -19.64 13.23 -7.41
N VAL A 40 -18.34 13.04 -7.60
CA VAL A 40 -17.52 13.76 -8.56
C VAL A 40 -16.95 12.76 -9.55
N THR A 41 -17.05 13.06 -10.83
CA THR A 41 -16.54 12.19 -11.90
C THR A 41 -15.55 12.97 -12.76
N THR A 42 -14.44 12.32 -13.10
CA THR A 42 -13.46 12.80 -14.08
C THR A 42 -13.32 11.77 -15.20
N ASP A 43 -13.12 12.26 -16.42
CA ASP A 43 -12.72 11.45 -17.58
C ASP A 43 -11.19 11.45 -17.78
N LEU A 44 -10.44 12.04 -16.83
CA LEU A 44 -8.98 12.23 -16.84
C LEU A 44 -8.45 13.23 -17.88
N VAL A 45 -9.32 13.77 -18.74
CA VAL A 45 -8.97 14.69 -19.82
C VAL A 45 -9.39 16.11 -19.48
N HIS A 46 -10.63 16.27 -19.01
CA HIS A 46 -11.19 17.56 -18.66
C HIS A 46 -11.06 17.82 -17.16
N PRO A 47 -10.81 19.08 -16.75
CA PRO A 47 -10.79 19.43 -15.34
C PRO A 47 -12.12 19.07 -14.67
N ALA A 48 -12.05 18.29 -13.60
CA ALA A 48 -13.19 17.97 -12.74
C ALA A 48 -13.09 18.78 -11.44
N PRO A 49 -14.22 19.30 -10.91
CA PRO A 49 -14.21 20.00 -9.63
C PRO A 49 -13.62 19.11 -8.53
N PHE A 50 -12.74 19.65 -7.68
CA PHE A 50 -12.17 18.96 -6.52
C PHE A 50 -11.22 17.80 -6.82
N VAL A 51 -10.99 17.45 -8.08
CA VAL A 51 -10.10 16.35 -8.47
C VAL A 51 -8.94 16.94 -9.27
N SER A 52 -7.71 16.58 -8.91
CA SER A 52 -6.54 17.02 -9.65
C SER A 52 -6.47 16.40 -11.04
N GLU A 53 -5.64 16.98 -11.90
CA GLU A 53 -5.14 16.28 -13.07
C GLU A 53 -4.40 14.99 -12.65
N PRO A 54 -4.36 13.96 -13.52
CA PRO A 54 -3.64 12.72 -13.24
C PRO A 54 -2.13 12.95 -13.09
N LYS A 55 -1.51 12.29 -12.12
CA LYS A 55 -0.07 12.42 -11.81
C LYS A 55 0.61 11.05 -11.69
N PRO A 56 1.91 10.92 -11.97
CA PRO A 56 2.73 11.86 -12.72
C PRO A 56 2.22 12.07 -14.15
N GLN A 57 2.65 13.16 -14.78
CA GLN A 57 2.43 13.35 -16.21
C GLN A 57 3.13 12.24 -17.01
N GLY A 58 2.55 11.86 -18.15
CA GLY A 58 3.10 10.80 -19.00
C GLY A 58 2.77 9.37 -18.56
N ARG A 59 1.91 9.17 -17.55
CA ARG A 59 1.38 7.83 -17.22
C ARG A 59 0.22 7.39 -18.13
N LEU A 60 -0.40 8.36 -18.81
CA LEU A 60 -1.44 8.15 -19.80
C LEU A 60 -0.88 8.47 -21.18
N ALA A 61 -1.24 7.68 -22.19
CA ALA A 61 -1.03 8.01 -23.60
C ALA A 61 -2.12 8.96 -24.11
N ASP A 62 -1.99 9.37 -25.37
CA ASP A 62 -3.02 10.15 -26.07
C ASP A 62 -4.37 9.42 -26.04
N ASP A 63 -5.43 10.20 -25.78
CA ASP A 63 -6.78 9.67 -25.68
C ASP A 63 -7.26 9.08 -27.01
N ILE A 64 -8.02 8.00 -26.92
CA ILE A 64 -8.68 7.38 -28.06
C ILE A 64 -10.18 7.49 -27.91
N THR A 65 -10.89 7.64 -29.03
CA THR A 65 -12.35 7.52 -29.06
C THR A 65 -12.71 6.12 -29.52
N ASP A 66 -13.54 5.42 -28.74
CA ASP A 66 -14.03 4.10 -29.14
C ASP A 66 -15.24 4.18 -30.09
N ASP A 67 -15.70 3.02 -30.56
CA ASP A 67 -16.83 2.92 -31.50
C ASP A 67 -18.16 3.49 -30.94
N ALA A 68 -18.26 3.62 -29.61
CA ALA A 68 -19.40 4.21 -28.93
C ALA A 68 -19.24 5.73 -28.69
N GLY A 69 -18.17 6.34 -29.20
CA GLY A 69 -17.88 7.77 -29.04
C GLY A 69 -17.34 8.14 -27.67
N ARG A 70 -16.85 7.17 -26.88
CA ARG A 70 -16.31 7.41 -25.54
C ARG A 70 -14.82 7.70 -25.61
N THR A 71 -14.38 8.72 -24.87
CA THR A 71 -12.97 8.99 -24.65
C THR A 71 -12.39 7.96 -23.68
N LEU A 72 -11.29 7.32 -24.06
CA LEU A 72 -10.56 6.37 -23.26
C LEU A 72 -9.10 6.83 -23.17
N SER A 73 -8.56 6.92 -21.96
CA SER A 73 -7.17 7.25 -21.70
C SER A 73 -6.36 5.97 -21.45
N PRO A 74 -5.48 5.53 -22.37
CA PRO A 74 -4.67 4.34 -22.18
C PRO A 74 -3.64 4.54 -21.06
N LEU A 75 -3.64 3.67 -20.07
CA LEU A 75 -2.63 3.61 -19.01
C LEU A 75 -1.38 2.90 -19.54
N ILE A 76 -0.32 3.66 -19.76
CA ILE A 76 0.95 3.12 -20.28
C ILE A 76 1.98 2.86 -19.18
N HIS A 77 1.77 3.45 -18.00
CA HIS A 77 2.65 3.30 -16.86
C HIS A 77 1.87 3.32 -15.54
N HIS A 78 2.40 2.66 -14.51
CA HIS A 78 1.83 2.65 -13.17
C HIS A 78 2.81 3.19 -12.11
N PRO A 79 2.32 3.66 -10.95
CA PRO A 79 0.93 3.99 -10.61
C PRO A 79 0.43 5.31 -11.22
N LEU A 80 -0.89 5.48 -11.31
CA LEU A 80 -1.57 6.74 -11.62
C LEU A 80 -2.23 7.32 -10.35
N TYR A 81 -1.91 8.56 -10.00
CA TYR A 81 -2.42 9.26 -8.83
C TYR A 81 -3.47 10.31 -9.18
N LEU A 82 -4.47 10.45 -8.32
CA LEU A 82 -5.46 11.51 -8.32
C LEU A 82 -5.59 12.08 -6.91
N ASP A 83 -5.46 13.40 -6.78
CA ASP A 83 -5.69 14.08 -5.52
C ASP A 83 -7.15 14.59 -5.47
N LEU A 84 -7.83 14.39 -4.35
CA LEU A 84 -9.22 14.80 -4.10
C LEU A 84 -9.24 15.79 -2.95
N THR A 85 -9.86 16.96 -3.18
CA THR A 85 -10.05 18.02 -2.19
C THR A 85 -11.55 18.23 -1.92
N PRO A 86 -12.19 17.43 -1.04
CA PRO A 86 -13.61 17.54 -0.80
C PRO A 86 -14.01 18.97 -0.34
N PRO A 87 -15.16 19.51 -0.80
CA PRO A 87 -15.61 20.85 -0.39
C PRO A 87 -16.02 20.96 1.08
N SER A 88 -16.17 19.81 1.76
CA SER A 88 -16.43 19.70 3.19
C SER A 88 -15.97 18.34 3.70
N ARG A 89 -16.01 18.09 5.01
CA ARG A 89 -15.62 16.80 5.60
C ARG A 89 -16.59 15.67 5.24
N PHE A 90 -16.04 14.51 4.90
CA PHE A 90 -16.78 13.27 4.72
C PHE A 90 -16.14 12.15 5.53
N ASP A 91 -16.92 11.10 5.82
CA ASP A 91 -16.43 9.96 6.60
C ASP A 91 -15.79 8.91 5.70
N ARG A 92 -16.36 8.71 4.50
CA ARG A 92 -15.96 7.67 3.57
C ARG A 92 -15.94 8.17 2.14
N VAL A 93 -15.19 7.47 1.32
CA VAL A 93 -15.13 7.68 -0.12
C VAL A 93 -15.14 6.33 -0.81
N ARG A 94 -16.01 6.19 -1.83
CA ARG A 94 -15.94 5.09 -2.78
C ARG A 94 -15.33 5.59 -4.07
N MET A 95 -14.21 5.01 -4.44
CA MET A 95 -13.58 5.22 -5.74
C MET A 95 -14.08 4.14 -6.69
N THR A 96 -14.69 4.55 -7.80
CA THR A 96 -15.15 3.65 -8.87
C THR A 96 -14.42 4.01 -10.15
N VAL A 97 -13.86 3.01 -10.83
CA VAL A 97 -13.18 3.18 -12.12
C VAL A 97 -13.92 2.37 -13.17
N ARG A 98 -14.21 3.01 -14.31
CA ARG A 98 -14.71 2.33 -15.51
C ARG A 98 -13.60 2.27 -16.55
N TYR A 99 -13.29 1.09 -17.05
CA TYR A 99 -12.15 0.86 -17.94
C TYR A 99 -12.37 -0.34 -18.88
N LEU A 100 -11.53 -0.42 -19.91
CA LEU A 100 -11.39 -1.61 -20.75
C LEU A 100 -10.06 -2.29 -20.40
N ASN A 101 -10.10 -3.59 -20.12
CA ASN A 101 -8.90 -4.39 -19.87
C ASN A 101 -8.73 -5.46 -20.95
N THR A 102 -7.68 -5.36 -21.76
CA THR A 102 -7.45 -6.28 -22.89
C THR A 102 -6.76 -7.59 -22.50
N GLY A 103 -6.37 -7.74 -21.23
CA GLY A 103 -5.71 -8.96 -20.76
C GLY A 103 -4.77 -8.78 -19.57
N HIS A 104 -4.63 -7.57 -19.04
CA HIS A 104 -3.76 -7.27 -17.92
C HIS A 104 -4.25 -7.98 -16.64
N GLY A 105 -3.35 -8.66 -15.94
CA GLY A 105 -3.74 -9.65 -14.92
C GLY A 105 -4.37 -9.07 -13.65
N GLN A 106 -3.99 -7.86 -13.25
CA GLN A 106 -4.39 -7.30 -11.96
C GLN A 106 -4.61 -5.79 -12.01
N ILE A 107 -5.72 -5.32 -11.44
CA ILE A 107 -6.00 -3.88 -11.26
C ILE A 107 -6.20 -3.62 -9.76
N GLU A 108 -5.61 -2.54 -9.27
CA GLU A 108 -5.66 -2.12 -7.88
C GLU A 108 -6.21 -0.70 -7.77
N LEU A 109 -7.03 -0.46 -6.75
CA LEU A 109 -7.41 0.89 -6.33
C LEU A 109 -6.93 1.09 -4.90
N GLY A 110 -6.30 2.23 -4.64
CA GLY A 110 -5.81 2.52 -3.30
C GLY A 110 -5.94 3.98 -2.90
N ALA A 111 -5.62 4.24 -1.64
CA ALA A 111 -5.57 5.59 -1.07
C ALA A 111 -4.44 5.72 -0.06
N LEU A 112 -3.84 6.91 0.03
CA LEU A 112 -2.71 7.19 0.90
C LEU A 112 -3.09 7.00 2.37
N ALA A 113 -2.45 6.04 3.02
CA ALA A 113 -2.69 5.68 4.42
C ALA A 113 -1.68 6.33 5.38
N SER A 114 -0.45 6.54 4.91
CA SER A 114 0.62 7.16 5.70
C SER A 114 1.45 8.07 4.82
N SER A 115 1.57 9.33 5.22
CA SER A 115 2.42 10.33 4.56
C SER A 115 3.89 10.22 4.97
N LEU A 116 4.19 9.50 6.05
CA LEU A 116 5.55 9.32 6.59
C LEU A 116 6.41 8.44 5.66
N ASP A 117 5.80 7.41 5.07
CA ASP A 117 6.47 6.40 4.26
C ASP A 117 5.73 6.12 2.94
N GLU A 118 4.82 7.03 2.55
CA GLU A 118 4.01 6.97 1.34
C GLU A 118 3.32 5.61 1.13
N GLN A 119 2.80 5.01 2.21
CA GLN A 119 2.01 3.78 2.11
C GLN A 119 0.58 4.07 1.66
N TYR A 120 0.06 3.14 0.87
CA TYR A 120 -1.31 3.13 0.40
C TYR A 120 -2.06 1.92 0.95
N ALA A 121 -3.29 2.15 1.40
CA ALA A 121 -4.29 1.11 1.54
C ALA A 121 -4.77 0.77 0.13
N ALA A 122 -4.51 -0.44 -0.38
CA ALA A 122 -4.91 -0.83 -1.73
C ALA A 122 -5.74 -2.12 -1.70
N ASP A 123 -6.75 -2.15 -2.56
CA ASP A 123 -7.57 -3.33 -2.83
C ASP A 123 -7.37 -3.76 -4.28
N VAL A 124 -7.18 -5.08 -4.47
CA VAL A 124 -7.20 -5.70 -5.80
C VAL A 124 -8.66 -5.77 -6.28
N VAL A 125 -9.00 -4.93 -7.25
CA VAL A 125 -10.37 -4.79 -7.76
C VAL A 125 -10.61 -5.60 -9.03
N GLU A 126 -9.56 -6.07 -9.69
CA GLU A 126 -9.63 -7.12 -10.71
C GLU A 126 -8.43 -8.05 -10.57
N GLN A 127 -8.67 -9.36 -10.63
CA GLN A 127 -7.64 -10.39 -10.66
C GLN A 127 -8.06 -11.48 -11.64
N ARG A 128 -7.61 -11.34 -12.89
CA ARG A 128 -8.07 -12.17 -14.02
C ARG A 128 -7.82 -13.66 -13.80
N LEU A 129 -6.75 -14.02 -13.09
CA LEU A 129 -6.51 -15.42 -12.74
C LEU A 129 -7.68 -15.98 -11.93
N ILE A 130 -8.14 -15.25 -10.90
CA ILE A 130 -9.25 -15.68 -10.04
C ILE A 130 -10.58 -15.69 -10.80
N ASP A 131 -10.78 -14.74 -11.72
CA ASP A 131 -12.00 -14.64 -12.53
C ASP A 131 -12.15 -15.79 -13.53
N THR A 132 -11.03 -16.26 -14.08
CA THR A 132 -11.03 -17.22 -15.21
C THR A 132 -10.65 -18.65 -14.81
N LEU A 133 -10.19 -18.89 -13.58
CA LEU A 133 -9.77 -20.22 -13.15
C LEU A 133 -10.96 -21.18 -13.12
N PRO A 134 -10.92 -22.33 -13.84
CA PRO A 134 -12.05 -23.26 -13.94
C PRO A 134 -12.17 -24.19 -12.71
N TRP A 135 -11.79 -23.71 -11.52
CA TRP A 135 -11.76 -24.47 -10.28
C TRP A 135 -13.09 -24.37 -9.53
N SER A 136 -13.36 -25.32 -8.64
CA SER A 136 -14.58 -25.29 -7.82
C SER A 136 -14.53 -24.07 -6.89
N ARG A 137 -15.55 -23.22 -6.95
CA ARG A 137 -15.62 -21.95 -6.24
C ARG A 137 -16.56 -22.02 -5.05
N VAL A 138 -16.10 -21.54 -3.89
CA VAL A 138 -16.89 -21.33 -2.68
C VAL A 138 -16.71 -19.88 -2.25
N GLU A 139 -17.80 -19.18 -1.98
CA GLU A 139 -17.76 -17.76 -1.60
C GLU A 139 -18.58 -17.50 -0.34
N SER A 140 -18.07 -16.64 0.52
CA SER A 140 -18.80 -16.14 1.69
C SER A 140 -18.17 -14.84 2.20
N ASN A 141 -18.99 -13.81 2.44
CA ASN A 141 -18.55 -12.53 3.04
C ASN A 141 -17.35 -11.87 2.33
N GLY A 142 -17.34 -11.88 1.00
CA GLY A 142 -16.25 -11.31 0.18
C GLY A 142 -14.96 -12.13 0.19
N LEU A 143 -14.94 -13.32 0.78
CA LEU A 143 -13.88 -14.30 0.62
C LEU A 143 -14.26 -15.30 -0.47
N VAL A 144 -13.28 -15.67 -1.27
CA VAL A 144 -13.35 -16.63 -2.35
C VAL A 144 -12.33 -17.73 -2.10
N LEU A 145 -12.79 -18.98 -2.11
CA LEU A 145 -11.96 -20.16 -2.12
C LEU A 145 -12.16 -20.91 -3.44
N LEU A 146 -11.12 -20.95 -4.27
CA LEU A 146 -11.07 -21.81 -5.45
C LEU A 146 -10.32 -23.10 -5.11
N GLN A 147 -10.87 -24.23 -5.52
CA GLN A 147 -10.35 -25.57 -5.23
C GLN A 147 -10.16 -26.34 -6.51
N ARG A 148 -8.93 -26.76 -6.79
CA ARG A 148 -8.63 -27.59 -7.96
C ARG A 148 -9.39 -28.91 -7.94
N VAL A 149 -9.47 -29.52 -6.75
CA VAL A 149 -10.33 -30.65 -6.44
C VAL A 149 -11.18 -30.24 -5.25
N ARG A 150 -12.51 -30.29 -5.38
CA ARG A 150 -13.43 -29.92 -4.30
C ARG A 150 -13.20 -30.83 -3.09
N ARG A 151 -12.73 -30.27 -1.97
CA ARG A 151 -12.54 -30.96 -0.68
C ARG A 151 -13.27 -30.30 0.48
N TYR A 152 -13.49 -28.99 0.40
CA TYR A 152 -14.20 -28.20 1.40
C TYR A 152 -15.53 -27.71 0.84
N ASP A 153 -16.58 -27.78 1.66
CA ASP A 153 -17.91 -27.26 1.30
C ASP A 153 -18.13 -25.80 1.73
N SER A 154 -17.26 -25.28 2.62
CA SER A 154 -17.32 -23.89 3.09
C SER A 154 -15.93 -23.34 3.39
N ILE A 155 -15.80 -22.01 3.39
CA ILE A 155 -14.57 -21.31 3.78
C ILE A 155 -14.25 -21.58 5.26
N ASP A 156 -15.26 -21.67 6.12
CA ASP A 156 -15.06 -22.01 7.54
C ASP A 156 -14.45 -23.40 7.72
N ALA A 157 -14.87 -24.39 6.92
CA ALA A 157 -14.29 -25.73 6.96
C ALA A 157 -12.81 -25.70 6.55
N PHE A 158 -12.47 -24.91 5.54
CA PHE A 158 -11.09 -24.67 5.11
C PHE A 158 -10.26 -24.02 6.22
N LEU A 159 -10.76 -22.93 6.83
CA LEU A 159 -10.01 -22.19 7.87
C LEU A 159 -9.83 -22.98 9.18
N ARG A 160 -10.77 -23.88 9.53
CA ARG A 160 -10.65 -24.73 10.73
C ARG A 160 -9.62 -25.85 10.57
N LYS A 161 -9.47 -26.37 9.36
CA LYS A 161 -8.53 -27.46 9.05
C LYS A 161 -7.86 -27.17 7.71
N PRO A 162 -6.98 -26.16 7.64
CA PRO A 162 -6.35 -25.78 6.39
C PRO A 162 -5.41 -26.89 5.89
N PRO A 163 -5.21 -26.99 4.56
CA PRO A 163 -4.19 -27.88 4.00
C PRO A 163 -2.77 -27.35 4.32
N ASP A 164 -1.75 -28.06 3.86
CA ASP A 164 -0.39 -27.49 3.86
C ASP A 164 -0.40 -26.18 3.08
N ARG A 165 0.10 -25.11 3.70
CA ARG A 165 0.21 -23.77 3.10
C ARG A 165 0.94 -23.76 1.76
N ARG A 166 1.87 -24.70 1.53
CA ARG A 166 2.58 -24.84 0.25
C ARG A 166 1.64 -25.23 -0.89
N ALA A 167 0.47 -25.77 -0.59
CA ALA A 167 -0.59 -26.07 -1.54
C ALA A 167 -1.61 -24.92 -1.70
N VAL A 168 -1.39 -23.78 -1.03
CA VAL A 168 -2.31 -22.63 -1.03
C VAL A 168 -1.62 -21.43 -1.68
N ALA A 169 -2.33 -20.79 -2.60
CA ALA A 169 -2.02 -19.46 -3.08
C ALA A 169 -3.03 -18.45 -2.53
N ALA A 170 -2.61 -17.21 -2.32
CA ALA A 170 -3.48 -16.17 -1.78
C ALA A 170 -3.19 -14.78 -2.35
N THR A 171 -4.18 -13.89 -2.29
CA THR A 171 -3.99 -12.44 -2.49
C THR A 171 -3.57 -11.78 -1.16
N ASP A 172 -3.04 -10.56 -1.23
CA ASP A 172 -2.46 -9.87 -0.05
C ASP A 172 -3.47 -9.61 1.07
N ASN A 173 -4.72 -9.36 0.71
CA ASN A 173 -5.79 -9.04 1.67
C ASN A 173 -6.55 -10.31 2.13
N ALA A 174 -6.04 -11.50 1.79
CA ALA A 174 -6.62 -12.77 2.20
C ALA A 174 -6.43 -13.03 3.70
N VAL A 175 -7.36 -13.78 4.29
CA VAL A 175 -7.24 -14.19 5.70
C VAL A 175 -6.04 -15.12 5.86
N VAL A 176 -5.05 -14.70 6.64
CA VAL A 176 -3.95 -15.58 7.05
C VAL A 176 -4.50 -16.61 8.03
N PHE A 177 -4.42 -17.88 7.68
CA PHE A 177 -4.79 -18.96 8.59
C PHE A 177 -3.60 -19.39 9.46
N PRO A 178 -3.82 -19.61 10.77
CA PRO A 178 -2.74 -19.94 11.70
C PRO A 178 -2.12 -21.27 11.31
N THR A 179 -0.86 -21.24 10.91
CA THR A 179 -0.08 -22.46 10.66
C THR A 179 1.03 -22.52 11.70
N ARG A 180 1.04 -23.61 12.49
CA ARG A 180 2.15 -23.87 13.41
C ARG A 180 3.36 -24.27 12.58
N LEU A 181 4.48 -23.59 12.81
CA LEU A 181 5.74 -23.96 12.22
C LEU A 181 6.46 -24.92 13.15
N ASP A 182 6.91 -26.05 12.62
CA ASP A 182 7.78 -26.98 13.34
C ASP A 182 9.23 -26.46 13.28
N ILE A 183 9.47 -25.33 13.94
CA ILE A 183 10.74 -24.62 13.96
C ILE A 183 11.06 -24.25 15.42
N PRO A 184 12.31 -24.38 15.88
CA PRO A 184 12.69 -23.97 17.23
C PRO A 184 12.31 -22.53 17.52
N ALA A 185 11.48 -22.32 18.54
CA ALA A 185 11.08 -21.00 18.99
C ALA A 185 12.08 -20.43 19.98
N GLY A 186 12.92 -19.52 19.49
CA GLY A 186 13.89 -18.80 20.31
C GLY A 186 15.25 -19.51 20.43
N GLY A 187 16.23 -18.73 20.87
CA GLY A 187 17.60 -19.14 21.07
C GLY A 187 18.38 -18.12 21.90
N ASP A 188 19.70 -18.24 21.85
CA ASP A 188 20.57 -17.25 22.48
C ASP A 188 20.41 -15.88 21.81
N SER A 189 20.64 -14.83 22.60
CA SER A 189 20.65 -13.47 22.07
C SER A 189 21.73 -13.36 21.00
N ARG A 190 21.36 -12.88 19.82
CA ARG A 190 22.28 -12.62 18.71
C ARG A 190 22.18 -11.17 18.25
N THR A 191 23.29 -10.69 17.71
CA THR A 191 23.39 -9.36 17.10
C THR A 191 23.63 -9.52 15.60
N ILE A 192 22.82 -8.84 14.80
CA ILE A 192 22.93 -8.80 13.35
C ILE A 192 23.43 -7.40 12.98
N GLU A 193 24.68 -7.31 12.53
CA GLU A 193 25.29 -6.07 12.05
C GLU A 193 24.85 -5.83 10.60
N VAL A 194 23.98 -4.84 10.40
CA VAL A 194 23.34 -4.57 9.11
C VAL A 194 23.31 -3.06 8.86
N SER A 195 23.11 -2.65 7.62
CA SER A 195 22.74 -1.28 7.31
C SER A 195 21.50 -1.35 6.47
N LEU A 196 20.37 -0.93 7.03
CA LEU A 196 19.09 -0.90 6.35
C LEU A 196 18.52 0.51 6.45
N ARG A 197 17.87 0.98 5.39
CA ARG A 197 17.39 2.37 5.27
C ARG A 197 15.86 2.43 5.30
N GLY A 198 15.30 3.26 6.19
CA GLY A 198 13.87 3.50 6.29
C GLY A 198 13.03 2.26 6.64
N GLN A 199 11.82 2.21 6.10
CA GLN A 199 10.79 1.24 6.50
C GLN A 199 11.13 -0.22 6.11
N HIS A 200 10.88 -1.14 7.04
CA HIS A 200 11.01 -2.59 6.82
C HIS A 200 9.87 -3.37 7.47
N ARG A 201 9.35 -4.37 6.75
CA ARG A 201 8.42 -5.39 7.27
C ARG A 201 9.19 -6.69 7.51
N LEU A 202 9.28 -7.10 8.78
CA LEU A 202 9.94 -8.34 9.17
C LEU A 202 8.92 -9.37 9.63
N ILE A 203 9.19 -10.65 9.41
CA ILE A 203 8.39 -11.76 9.92
C ILE A 203 9.29 -12.70 10.72
N THR A 204 8.82 -13.08 11.90
CA THR A 204 9.49 -14.05 12.79
C THR A 204 8.48 -15.10 13.29
N TYR A 205 8.97 -16.08 14.04
CA TYR A 205 8.15 -17.11 14.68
C TYR A 205 8.43 -17.15 16.17
N ALA A 206 7.38 -17.29 16.99
CA ALA A 206 7.50 -17.47 18.42
C ALA A 206 6.51 -18.53 18.91
N ASP A 207 6.89 -19.27 19.96
CA ASP A 207 6.11 -20.31 20.63
C ASP A 207 6.47 -20.31 22.12
N GLY A 208 5.80 -19.45 22.90
CA GLY A 208 5.98 -19.29 24.34
C GLY A 208 7.25 -18.54 24.78
N ALA A 209 8.35 -18.66 24.05
CA ALA A 209 9.56 -17.89 24.32
C ALA A 209 9.36 -16.39 24.06
N PRO A 210 9.93 -15.48 24.88
CA PRO A 210 9.77 -14.05 24.68
C PRO A 210 10.18 -13.61 23.26
N LEU A 211 9.28 -12.89 22.59
CA LEU A 211 9.61 -12.16 21.38
C LEU A 211 10.29 -10.87 21.79
N ALA A 212 11.55 -10.68 21.42
CA ALA A 212 12.30 -9.47 21.75
C ALA A 212 13.15 -9.05 20.56
N LEU A 213 12.92 -7.83 20.08
CA LEU A 213 13.71 -7.21 19.03
C LEU A 213 14.11 -5.80 19.47
N SER A 214 15.39 -5.49 19.36
CA SER A 214 15.93 -4.15 19.54
C SER A 214 16.61 -3.72 18.25
N PHE A 215 16.23 -2.54 17.76
CA PHE A 215 16.83 -1.90 16.60
C PHE A 215 17.72 -0.77 17.08
N ILE A 216 19.00 -0.82 16.73
CA ILE A 216 19.93 0.28 16.94
C ILE A 216 19.92 1.11 15.68
N VAL A 217 19.46 2.36 15.80
CA VAL A 217 19.17 3.25 14.69
C VAL A 217 20.05 4.51 14.73
N GLN A 218 20.20 5.14 13.59
CA GLN A 218 20.90 6.41 13.43
C GLN A 218 20.10 7.29 12.47
N ASP A 219 19.89 8.53 12.87
CA ASP A 219 19.35 9.57 12.01
C ASP A 219 20.45 10.19 11.17
N MET A 220 20.15 10.53 9.93
CA MET A 220 21.07 11.17 9.01
C MET A 220 20.64 12.59 8.64
N ASN A 221 19.48 13.07 9.12
CA ASN A 221 19.01 14.44 9.00
C ASN A 221 19.11 14.97 7.55
N ARG A 222 18.53 14.22 6.61
CA ARG A 222 18.53 14.57 5.16
C ARG A 222 17.17 15.00 4.67
N GLU A 223 16.15 14.69 5.43
CA GLU A 223 14.80 15.16 5.18
C GLU A 223 14.49 16.29 6.18
N THR A 224 13.45 17.05 5.86
CA THR A 224 12.96 18.10 6.76
C THR A 224 11.70 17.62 7.42
N GLY A 225 11.59 17.78 8.72
CA GLY A 225 10.47 17.28 9.50
C GLY A 225 10.94 16.49 10.70
N GLU A 226 9.99 15.97 11.48
CA GLU A 226 10.32 15.03 12.56
C GLU A 226 10.47 13.62 11.97
N ASP A 227 11.48 12.88 12.43
CA ASP A 227 11.79 11.53 11.94
C ASP A 227 11.60 10.46 13.05
N PRO A 228 10.37 10.25 13.54
CA PRO A 228 10.11 9.27 14.57
C PRO A 228 10.30 7.84 14.05
N VAL A 229 10.80 6.97 14.91
CA VAL A 229 10.89 5.53 14.63
C VAL A 229 9.79 4.80 15.38
N ILE A 230 8.93 4.10 14.63
CA ILE A 230 7.81 3.36 15.21
C ILE A 230 8.00 1.87 14.94
N VAL A 231 7.99 1.08 16.00
CA VAL A 231 8.04 -0.39 15.92
C VAL A 231 6.72 -0.96 16.42
N SER A 232 5.98 -1.61 15.51
CA SER A 232 4.71 -2.26 15.83
C SER A 232 4.82 -3.76 15.60
N VAL A 233 4.34 -4.56 16.56
CA VAL A 233 4.33 -6.02 16.47
C VAL A 233 2.89 -6.51 16.36
N TYR A 234 2.60 -7.27 15.32
CA TYR A 234 1.31 -7.88 15.03
C TYR A 234 1.44 -9.39 15.08
N ARG A 235 0.36 -10.08 15.44
CA ARG A 235 0.23 -11.46 14.99
C ARG A 235 0.00 -11.43 13.48
N LEU A 236 0.65 -12.31 12.73
CA LEU A 236 0.53 -12.31 11.27
C LEU A 236 -0.94 -12.46 10.85
N GLY A 237 -1.42 -11.53 10.02
CA GLY A 237 -2.82 -11.46 9.58
C GLY A 237 -3.77 -10.66 10.47
N GLU A 238 -3.30 -10.11 11.60
CA GLU A 238 -4.09 -9.20 12.44
C GLU A 238 -3.77 -7.73 12.15
N SER A 239 -4.80 -6.88 12.20
CA SER A 239 -4.66 -5.43 11.94
C SER A 239 -4.35 -4.60 13.20
N LYS A 240 -4.49 -5.19 14.40
CA LYS A 240 -4.24 -4.51 15.67
C LYS A 240 -2.86 -4.91 16.20
N PRO A 241 -1.98 -3.94 16.53
CA PRO A 241 -0.69 -4.29 17.11
C PRO A 241 -0.86 -4.83 18.54
N LEU A 242 -0.11 -5.88 18.85
CA LEU A 242 0.03 -6.44 20.20
C LEU A 242 0.92 -5.55 21.07
N THR A 243 1.92 -4.92 20.47
CA THR A 243 2.72 -3.86 21.10
C THR A 243 3.13 -2.85 20.05
N ARG A 244 3.26 -1.58 20.47
CA ARG A 244 3.74 -0.47 19.66
C ARG A 244 4.65 0.39 20.52
N VAL A 245 5.84 0.68 20.01
CA VAL A 245 6.83 1.51 20.68
C VAL A 245 7.26 2.60 19.70
N THR A 246 7.32 3.83 20.20
CA THR A 246 7.82 4.99 19.44
C THR A 246 9.12 5.45 20.07
N LEU A 247 10.11 5.71 19.24
CA LEU A 247 11.28 6.50 19.56
C LEU A 247 11.08 7.86 18.90
N ASP A 248 10.92 8.89 19.72
CA ASP A 248 10.71 10.26 19.26
C ASP A 248 11.94 10.78 18.52
N ASP A 249 11.75 11.86 17.75
CA ASP A 249 12.81 12.55 17.02
C ASP A 249 13.98 12.99 17.95
N ASP A 250 15.19 13.15 17.40
CA ASP A 250 16.35 13.62 18.19
C ASP A 250 16.36 15.13 18.45
N GLY A 251 15.38 15.85 17.89
CA GLY A 251 15.19 17.29 18.00
C GLY A 251 15.75 18.06 16.80
N ASN A 252 16.33 17.39 15.81
CA ASN A 252 16.76 17.99 14.56
C ASN A 252 15.72 17.79 13.45
N ILE A 253 14.96 18.85 13.17
CA ILE A 253 13.96 18.84 12.10
C ILE A 253 14.51 19.31 10.74
N GLY A 254 15.82 19.54 10.64
CA GLY A 254 16.48 20.16 9.50
C GLY A 254 17.28 19.17 8.65
N SER A 255 17.38 19.44 7.35
CA SER A 255 18.22 18.67 6.42
C SER A 255 19.68 19.16 6.46
N ASP A 256 20.36 19.07 7.61
CA ASP A 256 21.75 19.50 7.78
C ASP A 256 22.80 18.41 7.47
N GLN A 257 22.34 17.19 7.18
CA GLN A 257 23.15 16.00 6.89
C GLN A 257 24.09 15.59 8.02
N HIS A 258 23.85 16.05 9.25
CA HIS A 258 24.65 15.68 10.41
C HIS A 258 24.05 14.44 11.07
N SER A 259 24.80 13.35 11.08
CA SER A 259 24.31 12.10 11.67
C SER A 259 24.09 12.24 13.18
N SER A 260 22.98 11.70 13.69
CA SER A 260 22.71 11.61 15.12
C SER A 260 23.65 10.63 15.82
N LYS A 261 23.58 10.64 17.16
CA LYS A 261 24.08 9.50 17.96
C LYS A 261 23.24 8.26 17.70
N LEU A 262 23.84 7.08 17.91
CA LEU A 262 23.09 5.82 17.89
C LEU A 262 22.04 5.80 18.99
N ARG A 263 20.81 5.45 18.63
CA ARG A 263 19.67 5.31 19.54
C ARG A 263 19.13 3.89 19.45
N THR A 264 18.34 3.47 20.43
CA THR A 264 17.78 2.10 20.47
C THR A 264 16.28 2.16 20.69
N VAL A 265 15.54 1.46 19.83
CA VAL A 265 14.11 1.19 20.01
C VAL A 265 13.92 -0.30 20.19
N SER A 266 13.12 -0.71 21.19
CA SER A 266 12.93 -2.12 21.53
C SER A 266 11.45 -2.46 21.64
N ALA A 267 11.03 -3.54 21.01
CA ALA A 267 9.70 -4.12 21.16
C ALA A 267 9.81 -5.53 21.76
N SER A 268 8.94 -5.84 22.72
CA SER A 268 8.93 -7.17 23.33
C SER A 268 7.54 -7.68 23.69
N LEU A 269 7.38 -9.00 23.67
CA LEU A 269 6.22 -9.75 24.15
C LEU A 269 6.72 -10.91 25.01
N SER A 270 6.25 -11.01 26.25
CA SER A 270 6.81 -11.94 27.24
C SER A 270 6.41 -13.41 27.04
N ASN A 271 5.19 -13.67 26.56
CA ASN A 271 4.67 -15.02 26.35
C ASN A 271 3.78 -15.07 25.10
N PRO A 272 4.36 -14.87 23.90
CA PRO A 272 3.61 -14.94 22.65
C PRO A 272 3.08 -16.36 22.42
N ALA A 273 1.81 -16.49 22.02
CA ALA A 273 1.30 -17.79 21.59
C ALA A 273 2.04 -18.29 20.34
N ALA A 274 2.05 -19.61 20.13
CA ALA A 274 2.63 -20.23 18.94
C ALA A 274 2.11 -19.57 17.64
N GLY A 275 3.00 -19.06 16.80
CA GLY A 275 2.64 -18.45 15.53
C GLY A 275 3.70 -17.55 14.92
N ALA A 276 3.42 -17.12 13.70
CA ALA A 276 4.20 -16.10 13.02
C ALA A 276 3.78 -14.69 13.49
N TYR A 277 4.76 -13.81 13.60
CA TYR A 277 4.58 -12.43 14.03
C TYR A 277 5.19 -11.50 12.99
N GLN A 278 4.46 -10.43 12.66
CA GLN A 278 4.92 -9.37 11.78
C GLN A 278 5.41 -8.21 12.62
N ILE A 279 6.59 -7.69 12.29
CA ILE A 279 7.19 -6.51 12.89
C ILE A 279 7.27 -5.44 11.81
N GLU A 280 6.49 -4.38 11.98
CA GLU A 280 6.59 -3.17 11.17
C GLU A 280 7.59 -2.23 11.83
N PHE A 281 8.72 -1.99 11.16
CA PHE A 281 9.63 -0.90 11.44
C PHE A 281 9.31 0.24 10.49
N THR A 282 8.72 1.32 11.01
CA THR A 282 8.36 2.51 10.25
C THR A 282 9.26 3.67 10.63
N ALA A 283 9.89 4.26 9.63
CA ALA A 283 10.74 5.44 9.73
C ALA A 283 10.84 6.10 8.35
N SER A 284 11.19 7.38 8.32
CA SER A 284 11.59 8.11 7.10
C SER A 284 12.80 7.45 6.43
N ALA A 285 13.08 7.82 5.18
CA ALA A 285 14.15 7.18 4.44
C ALA A 285 15.55 7.57 5.00
N ASP A 286 15.74 8.63 5.77
CA ASP A 286 17.04 8.99 6.33
C ASP A 286 17.38 8.33 7.67
N ILE A 287 16.47 7.53 8.23
CA ILE A 287 16.77 6.64 9.37
C ILE A 287 17.45 5.35 8.92
N PHE A 288 18.58 5.01 9.56
CA PHE A 288 19.36 3.80 9.30
C PHE A 288 19.30 2.82 10.47
N ILE A 289 18.88 1.59 10.23
CA ILE A 289 19.08 0.46 11.14
C ILE A 289 20.53 0.00 11.01
N ARG A 290 21.32 0.19 12.06
CA ARG A 290 22.73 -0.23 12.15
C ARG A 290 22.89 -1.62 12.76
N LYS A 291 21.98 -2.02 13.65
CA LYS A 291 22.00 -3.35 14.27
C LYS A 291 20.61 -3.82 14.62
N ILE A 292 20.41 -5.13 14.56
CA ILE A 292 19.23 -5.81 15.09
C ILE A 292 19.69 -6.79 16.17
N VAL A 293 19.17 -6.66 17.37
CA VAL A 293 19.41 -7.60 18.48
C VAL A 293 18.13 -8.38 18.72
N THR A 294 18.21 -9.72 18.70
CA THR A 294 17.04 -10.58 18.87
C THR A 294 17.43 -11.95 19.42
N ARG A 295 16.45 -12.66 19.99
CA ARG A 295 16.58 -14.08 20.39
C ARG A 295 15.93 -15.02 19.38
N GLN A 296 15.35 -14.46 18.32
CA GLN A 296 14.55 -15.19 17.35
C GLN A 296 15.50 -15.87 16.36
N THR A 297 15.30 -17.17 16.17
CA THR A 297 16.09 -18.03 15.27
C THR A 297 15.72 -17.83 13.80
N LYS A 298 14.54 -17.28 13.54
CA LYS A 298 14.01 -17.00 12.21
C LYS A 298 13.66 -15.52 12.10
N LEU A 299 14.11 -14.89 11.02
CA LEU A 299 13.84 -13.48 10.76
C LEU A 299 13.96 -13.22 9.26
N VAL A 300 12.83 -13.02 8.60
CA VAL A 300 12.78 -12.71 7.16
C VAL A 300 12.18 -11.33 6.94
N PHE A 301 12.52 -10.73 5.81
CA PHE A 301 11.99 -9.46 5.35
C PHE A 301 10.96 -9.76 4.26
N ALA A 302 9.74 -9.29 4.44
CA ALA A 302 8.67 -9.49 3.47
C ALA A 302 8.83 -8.50 2.32
N GLU A 303 8.71 -8.99 1.09
CA GLU A 303 8.63 -8.23 -0.17
C GLU A 303 9.88 -7.45 -0.57
N LYS A 304 10.42 -6.62 0.33
CA LYS A 304 11.54 -5.73 0.05
C LYS A 304 12.56 -5.66 1.18
N ILE A 305 13.80 -5.34 0.81
CA ILE A 305 14.86 -4.97 1.73
C ILE A 305 15.61 -3.76 1.14
N TYR A 306 15.66 -2.66 1.88
CA TYR A 306 16.43 -1.48 1.44
C TYR A 306 17.78 -1.49 2.15
N LEU A 307 18.80 -1.95 1.44
CA LEU A 307 20.17 -1.98 1.93
C LEU A 307 20.70 -0.55 2.03
N GLY A 308 21.11 -0.14 3.22
CA GLY A 308 21.75 1.14 3.51
C GLY A 308 23.24 1.16 3.17
N ASP A 309 23.85 2.35 3.26
CA ASP A 309 25.24 2.70 2.88
C ASP A 309 25.52 2.51 1.36
N LEU A 310 25.41 3.51 0.48
CA LEU A 310 26.47 4.50 0.24
C LEU A 310 25.96 5.79 -0.45
N ILE A 311 25.78 6.86 0.33
CA ILE A 311 26.03 8.30 0.06
C ILE A 311 26.29 8.87 1.46
N GLY A 312 27.44 9.46 1.79
CA GLY A 312 27.64 10.22 3.06
C GLY A 312 27.28 9.51 4.38
N TYR A 313 27.17 8.18 4.40
CA TYR A 313 26.73 7.38 5.56
C TYR A 313 27.88 6.62 6.25
N SER A 314 28.90 6.21 5.47
CA SER A 314 30.07 5.46 5.92
C SER A 314 31.07 5.34 4.75
N ASP A 315 32.37 5.53 5.00
CA ASP A 315 33.44 5.28 4.01
C ASP A 315 33.67 3.78 3.75
N ASN A 316 33.02 2.91 4.54
CA ASN A 316 33.23 1.48 4.50
C ASN A 316 32.20 0.79 3.59
N ILE A 317 32.54 0.67 2.31
CA ILE A 317 31.75 -0.11 1.34
C ILE A 317 31.91 -1.60 1.66
N ARG A 318 30.86 -2.22 2.20
CA ARG A 318 30.89 -3.66 2.49
C ARG A 318 29.94 -4.39 1.55
N PRO A 319 30.46 -5.29 0.70
CA PRO A 319 29.62 -6.22 -0.03
C PRO A 319 28.76 -7.02 0.94
N ARG A 320 27.51 -7.25 0.56
CA ARG A 320 26.56 -8.06 1.33
C ARG A 320 25.99 -9.18 0.48
N THR A 321 25.54 -10.23 1.14
CA THR A 321 24.76 -11.29 0.52
C THR A 321 23.42 -11.35 1.23
N VAL A 322 22.35 -11.34 0.46
CA VAL A 322 20.99 -11.62 0.93
C VAL A 322 20.50 -12.91 0.29
N ILE A 323 19.62 -13.63 0.97
CA ILE A 323 18.99 -14.84 0.47
C ILE A 323 17.58 -14.48 0.03
N ALA A 324 17.26 -14.61 -1.25
CA ALA A 324 15.95 -14.33 -1.82
C ALA A 324 15.22 -15.64 -2.10
N SER A 325 14.02 -15.84 -1.58
CA SER A 325 13.27 -17.08 -1.82
C SER A 325 12.30 -17.03 -3.00
N GLY A 326 11.97 -15.82 -3.45
CA GLY A 326 11.11 -15.58 -4.60
C GLY A 326 11.74 -16.01 -5.93
N ARG A 327 10.92 -16.05 -6.98
CA ARG A 327 11.33 -16.28 -8.37
C ARG A 327 11.68 -14.99 -9.10
N ARG A 328 11.45 -13.84 -8.49
CA ARG A 328 11.74 -12.54 -9.10
C ARG A 328 12.67 -11.76 -8.18
N LEU A 329 13.71 -11.18 -8.77
CA LEU A 329 14.56 -10.18 -8.15
C LEU A 329 14.38 -8.88 -8.92
N ILE A 330 13.93 -7.84 -8.21
CA ILE A 330 13.92 -6.48 -8.70
C ILE A 330 14.94 -5.67 -7.90
N ALA A 331 15.71 -4.84 -8.57
CA ALA A 331 16.67 -3.94 -7.96
C ALA A 331 16.50 -2.52 -8.50
N ARG A 332 16.56 -1.51 -7.63
CA ARG A 332 16.61 -0.10 -8.02
C ARG A 332 17.40 0.73 -7.01
N THR A 333 17.93 1.86 -7.46
CA THR A 333 18.55 2.88 -6.62
C THR A 333 18.23 4.26 -7.19
N ALA A 334 18.09 5.28 -6.34
CA ALA A 334 17.92 6.65 -6.79
C ALA A 334 19.25 7.32 -7.16
N HIS A 335 20.39 6.69 -6.85
CA HIS A 335 21.68 7.36 -6.84
C HIS A 335 22.69 6.73 -7.81
N THR A 336 23.32 7.59 -8.60
CA THR A 336 24.31 7.20 -9.63
C THR A 336 25.55 6.52 -9.05
N ILE A 337 25.94 6.85 -7.81
CA ILE A 337 27.10 6.23 -7.15
C ILE A 337 26.84 4.76 -6.75
N SER A 338 25.57 4.42 -6.56
CA SER A 338 25.07 3.11 -6.12
C SER A 338 24.79 2.16 -7.28
N LEU A 339 24.95 2.62 -8.53
CA LEU A 339 24.92 1.78 -9.72
C LEU A 339 25.97 0.67 -9.63
N GLN A 340 25.55 -0.55 -9.95
CA GLN A 340 26.31 -1.77 -9.69
C GLN A 340 25.74 -3.00 -10.41
N THR A 341 26.49 -4.09 -10.41
CA THR A 341 26.06 -5.39 -10.93
C THR A 341 25.91 -6.39 -9.79
N LEU A 342 24.71 -6.94 -9.62
CA LEU A 342 24.43 -8.01 -8.68
C LEU A 342 24.79 -9.36 -9.29
N ALA A 343 25.18 -10.33 -8.45
CA ALA A 343 25.52 -11.68 -8.89
C ALA A 343 24.74 -12.74 -8.08
N PHE A 344 24.21 -13.76 -8.76
CA PHE A 344 23.44 -14.84 -8.16
C PHE A 344 23.43 -16.06 -9.09
N ASP A 345 23.65 -17.27 -8.57
CA ASP A 345 23.57 -18.54 -9.34
C ASP A 345 24.31 -18.53 -10.70
N GLY A 346 25.46 -17.84 -10.78
CA GLY A 346 26.24 -17.67 -12.02
C GLY A 346 25.67 -16.64 -13.01
N ASN A 347 24.52 -16.05 -12.72
CA ASN A 347 23.88 -14.96 -13.46
C ASN A 347 24.19 -13.60 -12.84
N THR A 348 23.82 -12.54 -13.58
CA THR A 348 23.96 -11.16 -13.13
C THR A 348 22.73 -10.30 -13.42
N LEU A 349 22.55 -9.26 -12.60
CA LEU A 349 21.60 -8.18 -12.83
C LEU A 349 22.36 -6.85 -12.80
N ILE A 350 22.36 -6.14 -13.92
CA ILE A 350 23.03 -4.85 -14.07
C ILE A 350 22.03 -3.75 -13.69
N VAL A 351 22.40 -2.89 -12.76
CA VAL A 351 21.67 -1.69 -12.34
C VAL A 351 22.51 -0.49 -12.77
N ASP A 352 22.19 0.08 -13.94
CA ASP A 352 23.02 1.09 -14.62
C ASP A 352 22.32 2.44 -14.85
N GLU A 353 21.07 2.58 -14.42
CA GLU A 353 20.32 3.83 -14.48
C GLU A 353 19.61 4.13 -13.14
N PRO A 354 19.71 5.36 -12.61
CA PRO A 354 19.01 5.72 -11.39
C PRO A 354 17.49 5.73 -11.62
N ASN A 355 16.74 5.36 -10.58
CA ASN A 355 15.29 5.30 -10.54
C ASN A 355 14.63 4.31 -11.52
N THR A 356 15.41 3.52 -12.26
CA THR A 356 14.92 2.44 -13.12
C THR A 356 14.82 1.13 -12.33
N ARG A 357 13.75 0.37 -12.54
CA ARG A 357 13.56 -0.98 -11.97
C ARG A 357 14.20 -2.01 -12.90
N PHE A 358 15.20 -2.72 -12.39
CA PHE A 358 15.85 -3.80 -13.12
C PHE A 358 15.38 -5.14 -12.58
N MET A 359 14.95 -6.04 -13.47
CA MET A 359 14.35 -7.31 -13.09
C MET A 359 15.10 -8.52 -13.67
N ARG A 360 15.21 -9.57 -12.86
CA ARG A 360 15.62 -10.92 -13.28
C ARG A 360 14.80 -12.01 -12.62
N ASP A 361 14.61 -13.09 -13.36
CA ASP A 361 14.08 -14.33 -12.80
C ASP A 361 15.17 -15.06 -11.99
N LEU A 362 14.76 -15.58 -10.84
CA LEU A 362 15.50 -16.49 -9.98
C LEU A 362 14.92 -17.90 -10.12
N ALA A 363 15.72 -18.92 -9.79
CA ALA A 363 15.19 -20.27 -9.65
C ALA A 363 14.08 -20.34 -8.59
N GLY A 364 14.28 -19.58 -7.50
CA GLY A 364 13.40 -19.51 -6.34
C GLY A 364 13.35 -20.81 -5.55
N GLY A 365 12.54 -20.81 -4.49
CA GLY A 365 12.20 -22.01 -3.72
C GLY A 365 12.76 -22.03 -2.29
N PRO A 366 12.55 -23.14 -1.56
CA PRO A 366 12.70 -23.16 -0.10
C PRO A 366 14.11 -22.91 0.44
N ALA A 367 15.14 -23.16 -0.37
CA ALA A 367 16.53 -22.88 -0.01
C ALA A 367 16.95 -21.42 -0.24
N GLY A 368 16.19 -20.70 -1.09
CA GLY A 368 16.52 -19.39 -1.59
C GLY A 368 17.74 -19.35 -2.51
N THR A 369 17.86 -18.25 -3.24
CA THR A 369 19.00 -17.89 -4.07
C THR A 369 19.84 -16.85 -3.34
N ALA A 370 21.16 -17.06 -3.27
CA ALA A 370 22.08 -16.11 -2.67
C ALA A 370 22.39 -14.97 -3.66
N VAL A 371 21.96 -13.76 -3.34
CA VAL A 371 22.18 -12.55 -4.15
C VAL A 371 23.32 -11.75 -3.52
N ARG A 372 24.44 -11.63 -4.23
CA ARG A 372 25.59 -10.83 -3.84
C ARG A 372 25.43 -9.39 -4.34
N VAL A 373 25.51 -8.45 -3.40
CA VAL A 373 25.32 -7.02 -3.57
C VAL A 373 26.64 -6.31 -3.24
N PRO A 374 27.38 -5.80 -4.24
CA PRO A 374 28.69 -5.18 -4.02
C PRO A 374 28.69 -3.89 -3.17
N LYS A 375 27.67 -3.04 -3.31
CA LYS A 375 27.52 -1.75 -2.62
C LYS A 375 26.09 -1.65 -2.06
N GLY A 376 25.88 -0.95 -0.95
CA GLY A 376 24.50 -0.70 -0.48
C GLY A 376 23.84 0.48 -1.21
N ASP A 377 22.91 1.15 -0.53
CA ASP A 377 21.96 2.11 -1.12
C ASP A 377 21.24 1.54 -2.35
N LEU A 378 20.65 0.36 -2.12
CA LEU A 378 19.95 -0.41 -3.14
C LEU A 378 18.68 -0.99 -2.52
N LEU A 379 17.54 -0.70 -3.15
CA LEU A 379 16.29 -1.37 -2.84
C LEU A 379 16.21 -2.67 -3.63
N LEU A 380 16.02 -3.77 -2.92
CA LEU A 380 15.72 -5.07 -3.51
C LEU A 380 14.27 -5.44 -3.22
N GLU A 381 13.58 -5.97 -4.23
CA GLU A 381 12.20 -6.47 -4.13
C GLU A 381 12.12 -7.90 -4.66
N THR A 382 11.18 -8.70 -4.13
CA THR A 382 10.95 -10.09 -4.52
C THR A 382 9.49 -10.50 -4.31
N ASP A 383 9.04 -11.54 -5.00
CA ASP A 383 7.73 -12.19 -4.86
C ASP A 383 7.65 -13.19 -3.68
N GLY A 384 8.75 -13.36 -2.93
CA GLY A 384 8.83 -14.15 -1.71
C GLY A 384 9.31 -13.33 -0.51
N VAL A 385 10.33 -13.82 0.17
CA VAL A 385 10.98 -13.12 1.29
C VAL A 385 12.49 -13.02 1.09
N PHE A 386 13.10 -12.06 1.80
CA PHE A 386 14.55 -11.98 1.97
C PHE A 386 14.98 -12.47 3.35
N ALA A 387 16.18 -13.04 3.44
CA ALA A 387 16.87 -13.32 4.69
C ALA A 387 18.32 -12.81 4.63
N LEU A 388 18.84 -12.36 5.77
CA LEU A 388 20.24 -11.91 5.87
C LEU A 388 21.22 -13.08 5.96
N THR A 389 20.75 -14.25 6.43
CA THR A 389 21.53 -15.49 6.45
C THR A 389 20.65 -16.66 6.02
N PRO A 390 21.21 -17.75 5.47
CA PRO A 390 20.43 -18.94 5.13
C PRO A 390 19.70 -19.56 6.33
N GLY A 391 20.27 -19.47 7.52
CA GLY A 391 19.67 -19.98 8.76
C GLY A 391 18.38 -19.26 9.16
N ASP A 392 18.24 -17.99 8.76
CA ASP A 392 17.07 -17.17 9.05
C ASP A 392 15.88 -17.48 8.16
N LEU A 393 16.13 -18.06 6.98
CA LEU A 393 15.11 -18.24 5.96
C LEU A 393 14.01 -19.21 6.43
N PHE A 394 12.78 -18.79 6.19
CA PHE A 394 11.56 -19.59 6.25
C PHE A 394 10.49 -18.88 5.44
N GLU A 395 9.49 -19.63 4.96
CA GLU A 395 8.37 -19.05 4.22
C GLU A 395 7.18 -18.92 5.17
N PRO A 396 6.85 -17.75 5.73
CA PRO A 396 5.71 -17.62 6.65
C PRO A 396 4.36 -17.65 5.93
N LEU A 397 4.32 -17.20 4.67
CA LEU A 397 3.11 -16.91 3.92
C LEU A 397 2.79 -18.01 2.88
N PRO A 398 1.52 -18.17 2.48
CA PRO A 398 1.18 -18.93 1.28
C PRO A 398 1.79 -18.27 0.04
N TYR A 399 1.75 -18.98 -1.10
CA TYR A 399 2.24 -18.41 -2.36
C TYR A 399 1.38 -17.20 -2.75
N ARG A 400 2.00 -16.04 -2.99
CA ARG A 400 1.28 -14.82 -3.35
C ARG A 400 0.89 -14.84 -4.83
N ILE A 401 -0.38 -14.55 -5.11
CA ILE A 401 -0.85 -14.29 -6.47
C ILE A 401 -0.47 -12.87 -6.84
N GLN A 402 0.21 -12.73 -7.97
CA GLN A 402 0.63 -11.45 -8.57
C GLN A 402 -0.03 -11.26 -9.93
N TRP A 403 0.17 -10.08 -10.52
CA TRP A 403 -0.34 -9.68 -11.83
C TRP A 403 0.07 -10.63 -12.97
N ASP A 404 1.22 -11.29 -12.88
CA ASP A 404 1.74 -12.21 -13.88
C ASP A 404 1.53 -13.69 -13.52
N THR A 405 0.87 -13.99 -12.41
CA THR A 405 0.66 -15.38 -12.00
C THR A 405 -0.27 -16.10 -12.99
N ALA A 406 0.27 -17.12 -13.65
CA ALA A 406 -0.47 -17.93 -14.60
C ALA A 406 -0.99 -19.24 -13.98
N ALA A 407 -2.09 -19.79 -14.53
CA ALA A 407 -2.61 -21.09 -14.10
C ALA A 407 -1.59 -22.23 -14.21
N ALA A 408 -0.71 -22.19 -15.22
CA ALA A 408 0.37 -23.16 -15.38
C ALA A 408 1.40 -23.10 -14.23
N GLU A 409 1.61 -21.92 -13.64
CA GLU A 409 2.48 -21.78 -12.46
C GLU A 409 1.87 -22.44 -11.22
N LEU A 410 0.58 -22.20 -10.98
CA LEU A 410 -0.15 -22.87 -9.89
C LEU A 410 0.03 -24.40 -10.00
N GLN A 411 -0.08 -24.95 -11.21
CA GLN A 411 0.13 -26.38 -11.45
C GLN A 411 1.57 -26.83 -11.17
N ARG A 412 2.59 -26.10 -11.67
CA ARG A 412 4.01 -26.45 -11.45
C ARG A 412 4.38 -26.45 -9.97
N ARG A 413 3.76 -25.56 -9.18
CA ARG A 413 3.99 -25.44 -7.73
C ARG A 413 3.18 -26.43 -6.90
N GLY A 414 2.27 -27.17 -7.51
CA GLY A 414 1.36 -28.07 -6.76
C GLY A 414 0.35 -27.31 -5.92
N ILE A 415 -0.02 -26.08 -6.32
CA ILE A 415 -1.10 -25.34 -5.68
C ILE A 415 -2.43 -26.06 -5.97
N GLU A 416 -3.16 -26.34 -4.90
CA GLU A 416 -4.47 -26.98 -4.92
C GLU A 416 -5.61 -25.99 -4.58
N TYR A 417 -5.29 -24.88 -3.92
CA TYR A 417 -6.26 -23.91 -3.41
C TYR A 417 -5.81 -22.48 -3.69
N VAL A 418 -6.77 -21.62 -4.06
CA VAL A 418 -6.60 -20.16 -4.08
C VAL A 418 -7.56 -19.54 -3.09
N LEU A 419 -7.06 -18.73 -2.15
CA LEU A 419 -7.86 -17.98 -1.19
C LEU A 419 -7.69 -16.48 -1.41
N ALA A 420 -8.79 -15.75 -1.59
CA ALA A 420 -8.73 -14.31 -1.82
C ALA A 420 -9.87 -13.59 -1.12
N ARG A 421 -9.59 -12.39 -0.59
CA ARG A 421 -10.63 -11.39 -0.33
C ARG A 421 -10.81 -10.62 -1.63
N TYR A 422 -11.93 -10.81 -2.30
CA TYR A 422 -12.09 -10.36 -3.67
C TYR A 422 -13.55 -10.24 -4.07
N HIS A 423 -13.88 -9.10 -4.68
CA HIS A 423 -15.16 -8.85 -5.31
C HIS A 423 -14.90 -8.68 -6.80
N PRO A 424 -15.35 -9.61 -7.67
CA PRO A 424 -15.10 -9.48 -9.10
C PRO A 424 -15.76 -8.21 -9.64
N PRO A 425 -15.12 -7.52 -10.59
CA PRO A 425 -15.70 -6.34 -11.20
C PRO A 425 -16.90 -6.74 -12.07
N GLN A 426 -17.72 -5.75 -12.41
CA GLN A 426 -18.91 -5.95 -13.24
C GLN A 426 -18.70 -5.35 -14.62
N THR A 427 -19.35 -5.92 -15.65
CA THR A 427 -19.37 -5.29 -16.98
C THR A 427 -20.63 -4.47 -17.15
N VAL A 428 -20.48 -3.16 -17.37
CA VAL A 428 -21.56 -2.19 -17.58
C VAL A 428 -21.30 -1.41 -18.86
N ASP A 429 -22.20 -1.55 -19.84
CA ASP A 429 -22.09 -0.94 -21.18
C ASP A 429 -20.80 -1.32 -21.93
N GLY A 430 -20.33 -2.56 -21.75
CA GLY A 430 -19.09 -3.05 -22.37
C GLY A 430 -17.81 -2.50 -21.74
N LEU A 431 -17.89 -1.78 -20.62
CA LEU A 431 -16.75 -1.41 -19.79
C LEU A 431 -16.75 -2.24 -18.52
N THR A 432 -15.57 -2.57 -18.01
CA THR A 432 -15.38 -3.10 -16.67
C THR A 432 -15.55 -1.96 -15.67
N GLU A 433 -16.38 -2.17 -14.64
CA GLU A 433 -16.59 -1.27 -13.52
C GLU A 433 -16.13 -1.96 -12.24
N ALA A 434 -15.18 -1.32 -11.56
CA ALA A 434 -14.58 -1.82 -10.34
C ALA A 434 -14.54 -0.71 -9.28
N SER A 435 -14.59 -1.06 -7.99
CA SER A 435 -14.64 -0.06 -6.92
C SER A 435 -13.97 -0.49 -5.64
N ALA A 436 -13.42 0.48 -4.91
CA ALA A 436 -12.88 0.33 -3.57
C ALA A 436 -13.44 1.42 -2.63
N GLU A 437 -13.60 1.09 -1.35
CA GLU A 437 -14.16 2.00 -0.34
C GLU A 437 -13.15 2.26 0.78
N PHE A 438 -12.93 3.52 1.12
CA PHE A 438 -11.95 3.96 2.11
C PHE A 438 -12.60 4.82 3.19
N ASP A 439 -12.13 4.66 4.43
CA ASP A 439 -12.49 5.52 5.58
C ASP A 439 -11.55 6.74 5.60
N LEU A 440 -12.07 7.91 5.24
CA LEU A 440 -11.29 9.16 5.12
C LEU A 440 -10.65 9.59 6.45
N ARG A 441 -11.16 9.12 7.59
CA ARG A 441 -10.59 9.42 8.92
C ARG A 441 -9.32 8.61 9.20
N ARG A 442 -9.06 7.57 8.40
CA ARG A 442 -7.90 6.68 8.51
C ARG A 442 -6.85 6.93 7.43
N LEU A 443 -7.12 7.82 6.49
CA LEU A 443 -6.20 8.19 5.42
C LEU A 443 -5.31 9.34 5.85
N ALA A 444 -4.10 9.36 5.33
CA ALA A 444 -3.21 10.49 5.45
C ALA A 444 -3.52 11.53 4.39
N LEU A 445 -3.27 12.80 4.72
CA LEU A 445 -3.33 13.90 3.77
C LEU A 445 -1.97 14.10 3.12
N THR A 446 -1.98 14.62 1.88
CA THR A 446 -0.77 15.15 1.24
C THR A 446 -0.28 16.38 2.00
N ARG A 447 0.93 16.85 1.67
CA ARG A 447 1.45 18.13 2.21
C ARG A 447 0.54 19.32 1.89
N ASP A 448 -0.23 19.23 0.81
CA ASP A 448 -1.16 20.25 0.34
C ASP A 448 -2.55 20.13 0.99
N GLY A 449 -2.78 19.09 1.81
CA GLY A 449 -4.04 18.85 2.51
C GLY A 449 -5.08 18.04 1.72
N ASP A 450 -4.66 17.35 0.66
CA ASP A 450 -5.54 16.55 -0.21
C ASP A 450 -5.55 15.07 0.18
N TYR A 451 -6.62 14.35 -0.17
CA TYR A 451 -6.63 12.90 -0.16
C TYR A 451 -6.06 12.37 -1.47
N ARG A 452 -5.02 11.55 -1.42
CA ARG A 452 -4.44 10.94 -2.63
C ARG A 452 -4.97 9.53 -2.85
N PHE A 453 -5.45 9.27 -4.05
CA PHE A 453 -5.87 7.96 -4.54
C PHE A 453 -4.91 7.47 -5.62
N VAL A 454 -4.87 6.15 -5.80
CA VAL A 454 -4.01 5.48 -6.76
C VAL A 454 -4.80 4.45 -7.57
N ILE A 455 -4.55 4.43 -8.88
CA ILE A 455 -4.92 3.34 -9.79
C ILE A 455 -3.63 2.60 -10.13
N GLY A 456 -3.55 1.35 -9.71
CA GLY A 456 -2.43 0.45 -9.97
C GLY A 456 -2.78 -0.55 -11.06
N ALA A 457 -1.86 -0.73 -12.01
CA ALA A 457 -1.84 -1.85 -12.94
C ALA A 457 -0.43 -2.45 -12.91
N PRO A 458 -0.10 -3.24 -11.87
CA PRO A 458 1.27 -3.73 -11.66
C PRO A 458 1.81 -4.47 -12.87
N GLY A 459 2.98 -4.07 -13.38
CA GLY A 459 3.61 -4.72 -14.54
C GLY A 459 2.97 -4.34 -15.89
N ILE A 460 2.18 -3.26 -15.96
CA ILE A 460 1.61 -2.78 -17.23
C ILE A 460 2.72 -2.50 -18.27
N ASP A 461 3.85 -1.95 -17.82
CA ASP A 461 5.06 -1.67 -18.61
C ASP A 461 5.67 -2.93 -19.25
N GLU A 462 5.44 -4.08 -18.64
CA GLU A 462 6.04 -5.37 -19.02
C GLU A 462 5.06 -6.24 -19.83
N SER A 463 3.77 -6.18 -19.50
CA SER A 463 2.76 -7.12 -19.98
C SER A 463 2.39 -6.97 -21.46
N GLN A 464 2.69 -5.81 -22.07
CA GLN A 464 2.20 -5.41 -23.40
C GLN A 464 0.66 -5.42 -23.52
N GLN A 465 -0.05 -5.58 -22.40
CA GLN A 465 -1.50 -5.49 -22.32
C GLN A 465 -1.90 -4.04 -22.12
N GLU A 466 -3.16 -3.72 -22.40
CA GLU A 466 -3.67 -2.36 -22.28
C GLU A 466 -4.80 -2.29 -21.26
N VAL A 467 -4.73 -1.25 -20.44
CA VAL A 467 -5.82 -0.82 -19.56
C VAL A 467 -6.21 0.57 -20.03
N ARG A 468 -7.45 0.75 -20.48
CA ARG A 468 -7.93 2.03 -21.01
C ARG A 468 -9.00 2.58 -20.09
N ILE A 469 -8.71 3.68 -19.41
CA ILE A 469 -9.60 4.25 -18.39
C ILE A 469 -10.60 5.18 -19.08
N ALA A 470 -11.88 4.95 -18.86
CA ALA A 470 -12.96 5.79 -19.38
C ALA A 470 -13.35 6.88 -18.38
N SER A 471 -13.43 6.54 -17.09
CA SER A 471 -13.76 7.51 -16.04
C SER A 471 -13.38 7.00 -14.65
N VAL A 472 -13.20 7.96 -13.75
CA VAL A 472 -13.03 7.74 -12.31
C VAL A 472 -14.08 8.57 -11.58
N ALA A 473 -14.84 7.92 -10.70
CA ALA A 473 -15.84 8.57 -9.87
C ALA A 473 -15.48 8.43 -8.38
N PHE A 474 -15.53 9.54 -7.65
CA PHE A 474 -15.41 9.60 -6.20
C PHE A 474 -16.79 9.89 -5.61
N THR A 475 -17.35 8.90 -4.92
CA THR A 475 -18.59 9.08 -4.14
C THR A 475 -18.25 9.25 -2.68
N LEU A 476 -18.27 10.51 -2.24
CA LEU A 476 -18.05 10.95 -0.87
C LEU A 476 -19.32 10.77 -0.04
N LEU A 477 -19.19 10.16 1.14
CA LEU A 477 -20.31 9.76 1.99
C LEU A 477 -20.11 10.21 3.45
N ARG A 478 -21.18 10.76 4.04
CA ARG A 478 -21.34 11.05 5.46
C ARG A 478 -22.80 10.89 5.88
N GLU A 479 -23.06 10.94 7.18
CA GLU A 479 -24.45 10.98 7.66
C GLU A 479 -25.19 12.22 7.12
N PRO A 480 -26.45 12.07 6.66
CA PRO A 480 -27.27 13.21 6.26
C PRO A 480 -27.43 14.23 7.40
N LEU A 481 -27.49 15.51 7.02
CA LEU A 481 -27.75 16.59 7.98
C LEU A 481 -29.21 16.54 8.42
N GLY A 482 -29.42 16.30 9.71
CA GLY A 482 -30.70 16.42 10.39
C GLY A 482 -30.69 17.58 11.40
N PHE A 483 -31.88 18.00 11.81
CA PHE A 483 -32.01 19.06 12.83
C PHE A 483 -31.30 18.70 14.16
N GLY A 484 -31.20 17.40 14.47
CA GLY A 484 -30.54 16.91 15.69
C GLY A 484 -29.01 16.95 15.67
N ASN A 485 -28.37 16.85 14.50
CA ASN A 485 -26.91 16.82 14.36
C ASN A 485 -26.34 18.08 13.67
N LEU A 486 -27.17 19.03 13.22
CA LEU A 486 -26.74 20.23 12.50
C LEU A 486 -25.64 21.01 13.22
N ARG A 487 -25.75 21.19 14.54
CA ARG A 487 -24.75 21.93 15.32
C ARG A 487 -23.40 21.21 15.38
N SER A 488 -23.39 19.89 15.57
CA SER A 488 -22.15 19.10 15.59
C SER A 488 -21.52 19.01 14.21
N SER A 489 -22.32 18.86 13.15
CA SER A 489 -21.82 18.82 11.77
C SER A 489 -21.24 20.16 11.33
N LEU A 490 -21.86 21.28 11.74
CA LEU A 490 -21.28 22.61 11.52
C LEU A 490 -19.98 22.81 12.30
N ALA A 491 -19.89 22.35 13.56
CA ALA A 491 -18.66 22.44 14.33
C ALA A 491 -17.53 21.63 13.68
N GLN A 492 -17.82 20.38 13.29
CA GLN A 492 -16.85 19.52 12.61
C GLN A 492 -16.36 20.11 11.29
N MET A 493 -17.20 20.87 10.57
CA MET A 493 -16.80 21.47 9.29
C MET A 493 -15.63 22.46 9.40
N PHE A 494 -15.49 23.13 10.55
CA PHE A 494 -14.44 24.13 10.78
C PHE A 494 -13.23 23.57 11.52
N GLU A 495 -13.29 22.34 11.99
CA GLU A 495 -12.12 21.71 12.57
C GLU A 495 -11.13 21.32 11.46
N PRO A 496 -9.81 21.42 11.70
CA PRO A 496 -8.81 20.88 10.79
C PRO A 496 -8.86 19.34 10.81
N PRO A 497 -8.85 18.66 9.65
CA PRO A 497 -8.90 17.20 9.60
C PRO A 497 -7.80 16.62 10.49
N VAL A 498 -8.19 15.78 11.45
CA VAL A 498 -7.23 15.05 12.29
C VAL A 498 -6.88 13.77 11.55
N SER A 499 -5.85 13.80 10.71
CA SER A 499 -5.27 12.55 10.17
C SER A 499 -4.21 12.06 11.14
N ALA A 500 -4.52 11.02 11.91
CA ALA A 500 -3.46 10.26 12.56
C ALA A 500 -2.80 9.40 11.47
N SER A 501 -1.49 9.52 11.27
CA SER A 501 -0.75 8.63 10.37
C SER A 501 -0.98 7.18 10.80
N LEU A 502 -1.77 6.46 10.01
CA LEU A 502 -2.11 5.09 10.29
C LEU A 502 -1.12 4.20 9.55
N ILE A 503 -0.20 3.60 10.30
CA ILE A 503 0.68 2.57 9.75
C ILE A 503 -0.18 1.33 9.52
N LEU A 504 -0.32 0.94 8.26
CA LEU A 504 -1.08 -0.24 7.86
C LEU A 504 -0.17 -1.46 7.81
N PRO A 505 -0.49 -2.55 8.52
CA PRO A 505 0.29 -3.79 8.43
C PRO A 505 0.22 -4.42 7.02
N ASP A 506 -0.78 -4.07 6.24
CA ASP A 506 -1.02 -4.48 4.84
C ASP A 506 -0.78 -3.33 3.84
N GLY A 507 -0.15 -2.23 4.28
CA GLY A 507 0.14 -1.10 3.39
C GLY A 507 1.05 -1.50 2.23
N HIS A 508 0.73 -1.01 1.03
CA HIS A 508 1.54 -1.13 -0.18
C HIS A 508 2.32 0.17 -0.39
N SER A 509 3.59 0.05 -0.79
CA SER A 509 4.37 1.19 -1.29
C SER A 509 4.47 1.04 -2.80
N PHE A 510 3.96 2.02 -3.54
CA PHE A 510 4.02 2.00 -5.01
C PHE A 510 5.37 2.53 -5.58
N GLY A 511 6.41 2.58 -4.74
CA GLY A 511 7.70 3.20 -5.06
C GLY A 511 7.69 4.70 -4.75
N GLU A 512 8.88 5.25 -4.46
CA GLU A 512 9.06 6.69 -4.23
C GLU A 512 8.67 7.47 -5.49
N ARG A 513 8.09 8.65 -5.30
CA ARG A 513 7.93 9.65 -6.36
C ARG A 513 9.24 9.80 -7.12
N LEU A 514 9.21 9.56 -8.43
CA LEU A 514 10.18 10.18 -9.32
C LEU A 514 10.01 11.71 -9.16
N PRO A 515 11.06 12.44 -8.75
CA PRO A 515 10.99 13.89 -8.63
C PRO A 515 10.68 14.57 -9.97
#